data_AF-W2PEK4-F1
#
_entry.id   AF-W2PEK4-F1
#
_cell.length_a   1.000
_cell.length_b   1.000
_cell.length_c   1.000
_cell.angle_alpha   90.00
_cell.angle_beta   90.00
_cell.angle_gamma   90.00
#
_symmetry.space_group_name_H-M   'P 1'
#
loop_
_entity.id
_entity.type
_entity.pdbx_description
1 polymer ?
#
loop_
_entity_poly.entity_id
_entity_poly.type
_entity_poly.pdbx_seq_one_letter_code
_entity_poly.pdbx_strand_id
1 'polypeptide(L)'
;MFLVVLKHCGKWDVVANVLRIKTGTFQKMILSFAEVVSPYLYEKYVVSAAGKFTMEALVLGDNTFHNYPSARYAPDVTFQQSNMPTGQTSSSRLQSRADIQIFRNNHEFHLQHLLMSSMETELADEGPLTTEHPDSWAVLADKGYQGLAADFRAITPFKKQPLRELTLEQMETNDRIAHDRVLVENYFGRLCTLWAM
;
A
#
# COMPACT_ATOMS: atom_id res chain seq x y z
N MET A 1 -19.98 -2.80 -5.49
CA MET A 1 -20.10 -2.91 -6.97
C MET A 1 -19.16 -1.98 -7.73
N PHE A 2 -19.14 -0.65 -7.52
CA PHE A 2 -18.32 0.26 -8.34
C PHE A 2 -16.82 -0.07 -8.43
N LEU A 3 -16.13 -0.21 -7.29
CA LEU A 3 -14.70 -0.56 -7.26
C LEU A 3 -14.38 -1.93 -7.91
N VAL A 4 -15.32 -2.87 -7.79
CA VAL A 4 -15.23 -4.21 -8.38
C VAL A 4 -15.33 -4.13 -9.89
N VAL A 5 -16.27 -3.32 -10.40
CA VAL A 5 -16.41 -3.07 -11.84
C VAL A 5 -15.15 -2.39 -12.38
N LEU A 6 -14.58 -1.40 -11.70
CA LEU A 6 -13.32 -0.78 -12.15
C LEU A 6 -12.16 -1.78 -12.24
N LYS A 7 -12.10 -2.76 -11.34
CA LYS A 7 -11.04 -3.77 -11.31
C LYS A 7 -11.25 -4.89 -12.33
N HIS A 8 -12.50 -5.32 -12.53
CA HIS A 8 -12.81 -6.54 -13.28
C HIS A 8 -13.52 -6.30 -14.61
N CYS A 9 -13.91 -5.07 -14.98
CA CYS A 9 -14.61 -4.81 -16.25
C CYS A 9 -13.73 -4.97 -17.50
N GLY A 10 -12.44 -5.30 -17.33
CA GLY A 10 -11.51 -5.42 -18.43
C GLY A 10 -11.19 -4.06 -19.05
N LYS A 11 -10.86 -4.07 -20.34
CA LYS A 11 -10.42 -2.84 -21.03
C LYS A 11 -11.61 -1.91 -21.26
N TRP A 12 -11.42 -0.62 -20.94
CA TRP A 12 -12.51 0.36 -20.97
C TRP A 12 -13.06 0.61 -22.38
N ASP A 13 -12.27 0.40 -23.43
CA ASP A 13 -12.71 0.47 -24.83
C ASP A 13 -13.68 -0.67 -25.19
N VAL A 14 -13.44 -1.89 -24.70
CA VAL A 14 -14.33 -3.04 -24.88
C VAL A 14 -15.67 -2.77 -24.20
N VAL A 15 -15.65 -2.30 -22.96
CA VAL A 15 -16.86 -1.98 -22.20
C VAL A 15 -17.64 -0.85 -22.86
N ALA A 16 -16.95 0.22 -23.28
CA ALA A 16 -17.56 1.34 -23.98
C ALA A 16 -18.26 0.87 -25.27
N ASN A 17 -17.65 -0.04 -26.03
CA ASN A 17 -18.23 -0.61 -27.24
C ASN A 17 -19.49 -1.46 -26.95
N VAL A 18 -19.45 -2.30 -25.91
CA VAL A 18 -20.64 -3.08 -25.46
C VAL A 18 -21.80 -2.16 -25.11
N LEU A 19 -21.52 -1.04 -24.44
CA LEU A 19 -22.50 -0.03 -24.06
C LEU A 19 -22.87 0.93 -25.21
N ARG A 20 -22.23 0.79 -26.38
CA ARG A 20 -22.38 1.70 -27.55
C ARG A 20 -22.09 3.17 -27.21
N ILE A 21 -21.14 3.41 -26.32
CA ILE A 21 -20.65 4.74 -25.93
C ILE A 21 -19.26 4.94 -26.53
N LYS A 22 -18.97 6.14 -27.03
CA LYS A 22 -17.60 6.48 -27.46
C LYS A 22 -16.63 6.36 -26.27
N THR A 23 -15.50 5.68 -26.45
CA THR A 23 -14.52 5.40 -25.38
C THR A 23 -14.14 6.63 -24.56
N GLY A 24 -13.83 7.76 -25.21
CA GLY A 24 -13.49 9.00 -24.50
C GLY A 24 -14.63 9.57 -23.66
N THR A 25 -15.89 9.38 -24.10
CA THR A 25 -17.08 9.78 -23.33
C THR A 25 -17.28 8.84 -22.14
N PHE A 26 -17.14 7.53 -22.36
CA PHE A 26 -17.22 6.53 -21.29
C PHE A 26 -16.18 6.79 -20.21
N GLN A 27 -14.92 7.00 -20.58
CA GLN A 27 -13.84 7.34 -19.64
C GLN A 27 -14.17 8.58 -18.82
N LYS A 28 -14.60 9.68 -19.45
CA LYS A 28 -14.98 10.91 -18.74
C LYS A 28 -16.14 10.68 -17.77
N MET A 29 -17.15 9.91 -18.19
CA MET A 29 -18.29 9.58 -17.35
C MET A 29 -17.88 8.78 -16.12
N ILE A 30 -17.03 7.76 -16.28
CA ILE A 30 -16.54 6.94 -15.17
C ILE A 30 -15.67 7.75 -14.21
N LEU A 31 -14.77 8.59 -14.73
CA LEU A 31 -13.92 9.45 -13.89
C LEU A 31 -14.75 10.49 -13.12
N SER A 32 -15.74 11.12 -13.77
CA SER A 32 -16.64 12.06 -13.09
C SER A 32 -17.46 11.37 -12.00
N PHE A 33 -17.93 10.15 -12.24
CA PHE A 33 -18.58 9.37 -11.19
C PHE A 33 -17.61 9.03 -10.05
N ALA A 34 -16.36 8.66 -10.36
CA ALA A 34 -15.32 8.41 -9.36
C ALA A 34 -15.08 9.64 -8.48
N GLU A 35 -15.02 10.85 -9.06
CA GLU A 35 -14.87 12.11 -8.32
C GLU A 35 -16.02 12.37 -7.36
N VAL A 36 -17.26 12.01 -7.72
CA VAL A 36 -18.43 12.20 -6.86
C VAL A 36 -18.42 11.21 -5.68
N VAL A 37 -18.01 9.96 -5.91
CA VAL A 37 -18.04 8.92 -4.86
C VAL A 37 -16.76 8.87 -4.02
N SER A 38 -15.65 9.43 -4.50
CA SER A 38 -14.35 9.33 -3.82
C SER A 38 -14.35 9.90 -2.40
N PRO A 39 -15.00 11.05 -2.08
CA PRO A 39 -14.97 11.58 -0.71
C PRO A 39 -15.69 10.65 0.26
N TYR A 40 -16.83 10.09 -0.15
CA TYR A 40 -17.57 9.12 0.67
C TYR A 40 -16.77 7.83 0.88
N LEU A 41 -16.15 7.29 -0.17
CA LEU A 41 -15.32 6.10 -0.05
C LEU A 41 -14.10 6.35 0.84
N TYR A 42 -13.47 7.51 0.70
CA TYR A 42 -12.33 7.91 1.53
C TYR A 42 -12.73 8.03 3.00
N GLU A 43 -13.81 8.75 3.30
CA GLU A 43 -14.29 8.90 4.68
C GLU A 43 -14.62 7.55 5.32
N LYS A 44 -15.32 6.68 4.57
CA LYS A 44 -15.78 5.38 5.05
C LYS A 44 -14.66 4.36 5.25
N TYR A 45 -13.71 4.28 4.33
CA TYR A 45 -12.71 3.21 4.32
C TYR A 45 -11.33 3.65 4.82
N VAL A 46 -11.03 4.96 4.81
CA VAL A 46 -9.74 5.49 5.25
C VAL A 46 -9.90 6.22 6.58
N VAL A 47 -10.67 7.31 6.63
CA VAL A 47 -10.79 8.16 7.84
C VAL A 47 -11.42 7.39 9.00
N SER A 48 -12.56 6.74 8.75
CA SER A 48 -13.26 5.95 9.78
C SER A 48 -12.41 4.78 10.30
N ALA A 49 -11.61 4.16 9.43
CA ALA A 49 -10.70 3.07 9.82
C ALA A 49 -9.51 3.60 10.63
N ALA A 50 -8.90 4.71 10.19
CA ALA A 50 -7.78 5.34 10.89
C ALA A 50 -8.16 5.78 12.32
N GLY A 51 -9.35 6.36 12.49
CA GLY A 51 -9.86 6.76 13.80
C GLY A 51 -10.27 5.59 14.69
N LYS A 52 -10.73 4.48 14.11
CA LYS A 52 -11.12 3.28 14.87
C LYS A 52 -9.91 2.46 15.33
N PHE A 53 -8.88 2.39 14.51
CA PHE A 53 -7.71 1.54 14.73
C PHE A 53 -6.46 2.41 14.91
N THR A 54 -6.43 3.28 15.93
CA THR A 54 -5.24 4.09 16.27
C THR A 54 -4.06 3.20 16.69
N MET A 55 -2.82 3.71 16.67
CA MET A 55 -1.69 2.88 17.12
C MET A 55 -1.79 2.58 18.60
N GLU A 56 -2.25 3.52 19.41
CA GLU A 56 -2.55 3.27 20.83
C GLU A 56 -3.51 2.08 21.00
N ALA A 57 -4.63 2.05 20.26
CA ALA A 57 -5.59 0.96 20.34
C ALA A 57 -5.02 -0.38 19.85
N LEU A 58 -4.14 -0.36 18.84
CA LEU A 58 -3.47 -1.55 18.33
C LEU A 58 -2.46 -2.09 19.34
N VAL A 59 -1.65 -1.22 19.95
CA VAL A 59 -0.63 -1.57 20.97
C VAL A 59 -1.30 -2.12 22.22
N LEU A 60 -2.29 -1.42 22.79
CA LEU A 60 -3.01 -1.86 23.99
C LEU A 60 -3.82 -3.14 23.76
N GLY A 61 -4.24 -3.38 22.52
CA GLY A 61 -5.02 -4.54 22.12
C GLY A 61 -4.19 -5.75 21.66
N ASP A 62 -2.86 -5.67 21.68
CA ASP A 62 -1.95 -6.69 21.13
C ASP A 62 -2.28 -7.07 19.67
N ASN A 63 -2.64 -6.07 18.86
CA ASN A 63 -3.02 -6.21 17.44
C ASN A 63 -2.00 -5.57 16.48
N THR A 64 -0.77 -5.37 16.94
CA THR A 64 0.33 -4.86 16.11
C THR A 64 0.93 -5.99 15.26
N PHE A 65 1.77 -5.62 14.29
CA PHE A 65 2.62 -6.62 13.64
C PHE A 65 3.54 -7.28 14.66
N HIS A 66 3.81 -8.57 14.47
CA HIS A 66 4.51 -9.39 15.47
C HIS A 66 5.99 -9.00 15.62
N ASN A 67 6.69 -8.79 14.50
CA ASN A 67 8.11 -8.45 14.49
C ASN A 67 8.34 -6.94 14.43
N TYR A 68 7.38 -6.17 13.90
CA TYR A 68 7.49 -4.72 13.72
C TYR A 68 6.30 -3.98 14.35
N PRO A 69 6.18 -3.96 15.69
CA PRO A 69 5.01 -3.37 16.36
C PRO A 69 4.85 -1.87 16.10
N SER A 70 5.93 -1.16 15.75
CA SER A 70 5.89 0.26 15.38
C SER A 70 5.38 0.54 13.96
N ALA A 71 5.13 -0.50 13.15
CA ALA A 71 4.60 -0.32 11.81
C ALA A 71 3.08 -0.10 11.85
N ARG A 72 2.65 1.06 11.33
CA ARG A 72 1.23 1.45 11.25
C ARG A 72 0.43 0.64 10.26
N TYR A 73 1.01 0.42 9.08
CA TYR A 73 0.43 -0.36 8.00
C TYR A 73 1.53 -0.85 7.05
N ALA A 74 1.17 -1.81 6.19
CA ALA A 74 2.01 -2.27 5.10
C ALA A 74 1.32 -1.98 3.74
N PRO A 75 1.96 -1.25 2.81
CA PRO A 75 1.41 -1.05 1.49
C PRO A 75 1.50 -2.34 0.67
N ASP A 76 0.40 -2.68 -0.02
CA ASP A 76 0.33 -3.79 -1.00
C ASP A 76 -0.48 -3.35 -2.23
N VAL A 77 -0.17 -2.14 -2.72
CA VAL A 77 -0.90 -1.54 -3.82
C VAL A 77 -0.21 -1.88 -5.14
N THR A 78 -0.70 -2.93 -5.80
CA THR A 78 -0.43 -3.16 -7.23
C THR A 78 -1.56 -2.52 -8.04
N PHE A 79 -1.49 -1.20 -8.30
CA PHE A 79 -2.31 -0.62 -9.36
C PHE A 79 -1.69 -1.00 -10.70
N GLN A 80 -2.08 -2.15 -11.25
CA GLN A 80 -1.87 -2.38 -12.67
C GLN A 80 -2.69 -1.32 -13.42
N GLN A 81 -2.01 -0.49 -14.23
CA GLN A 81 -2.71 0.43 -15.12
C GLN A 81 -3.71 -0.38 -15.95
N SER A 82 -5.00 -0.02 -15.87
CA SER A 82 -6.10 -0.69 -16.58
C SER A 82 -5.96 -0.67 -18.11
N ASN A 83 -5.01 0.11 -18.63
CA ASN A 83 -4.69 0.24 -20.05
C ASN A 83 -3.45 -0.56 -20.49
N MET A 84 -2.81 -1.35 -19.61
CA MET A 84 -1.71 -2.20 -20.06
C MET A 84 -2.26 -3.37 -20.90
N PRO A 85 -1.72 -3.63 -22.10
CA PRO A 85 -2.07 -4.82 -22.85
C PRO A 85 -1.71 -6.04 -22.02
N THR A 86 -2.63 -7.02 -21.96
CA THR A 86 -2.47 -8.31 -21.28
C THR A 86 -1.42 -9.23 -21.92
N GLY A 87 -0.45 -8.67 -22.66
CA GLY A 87 0.64 -9.39 -23.30
C GLY A 87 1.95 -8.63 -23.14
N GLN A 88 2.87 -9.20 -22.35
CA GLN A 88 4.32 -8.94 -22.31
C GLN A 88 4.70 -7.49 -21.94
N THR A 89 5.10 -7.18 -20.70
CA THR A 89 6.39 -7.56 -20.12
C THR A 89 6.34 -7.43 -18.59
N SER A 90 6.57 -8.52 -17.88
CA SER A 90 6.84 -8.57 -16.46
C SER A 90 8.27 -8.08 -16.17
N SER A 91 8.53 -6.80 -16.39
CA SER A 91 9.68 -6.18 -15.74
C SER A 91 9.24 -5.75 -14.35
N SER A 92 9.45 -6.62 -13.35
CA SER A 92 9.24 -6.32 -11.93
C SER A 92 9.91 -5.01 -11.50
N ARG A 93 10.95 -4.57 -12.23
CA ARG A 93 11.64 -3.27 -12.04
C ARG A 93 10.82 -2.07 -12.51
N LEU A 94 10.02 -2.18 -13.57
CA LEU A 94 9.15 -1.08 -14.04
C LEU A 94 7.94 -0.90 -13.12
N GLN A 95 7.40 -2.00 -12.60
CA GLN A 95 6.32 -1.98 -11.60
C GLN A 95 6.82 -1.37 -10.27
N SER A 96 7.93 -1.86 -9.72
CA SER A 96 8.53 -1.30 -8.49
C SER A 96 8.86 0.19 -8.59
N ARG A 97 9.32 0.68 -9.76
CA ARG A 97 9.56 2.12 -9.99
C ARG A 97 8.27 2.93 -10.03
N ALA A 98 7.18 2.36 -10.53
CA ALA A 98 5.87 3.00 -10.51
C ALA A 98 5.30 3.06 -9.09
N ASP A 99 5.40 1.97 -8.32
CA ASP A 99 4.78 1.85 -6.99
C ASP A 99 5.40 2.83 -5.98
N ILE A 100 6.74 2.90 -5.91
CA ILE A 100 7.41 3.87 -5.03
C ILE A 100 7.10 5.32 -5.42
N GLN A 101 6.96 5.61 -6.72
CA GLN A 101 6.62 6.94 -7.18
C GLN A 101 5.16 7.29 -6.87
N ILE A 102 4.23 6.34 -6.99
CA ILE A 102 2.83 6.54 -6.59
C ILE A 102 2.75 6.83 -5.09
N PHE A 103 3.52 6.11 -4.26
CA PHE A 103 3.59 6.38 -2.83
C PHE A 103 4.12 7.81 -2.57
N ARG A 104 5.21 8.19 -3.23
CA ARG A 104 5.75 9.57 -3.15
C ARG A 104 4.81 10.64 -3.66
N ASN A 105 4.03 10.37 -4.71
CA ASN A 105 3.07 11.34 -5.21
C ASN A 105 1.94 11.60 -4.20
N ASN A 106 1.68 10.66 -3.29
CA ASN A 106 0.74 10.79 -2.18
C ASN A 106 1.44 11.14 -0.86
N HIS A 107 2.55 11.89 -0.90
CA HIS A 107 3.41 12.12 0.25
C HIS A 107 2.69 12.68 1.48
N GLU A 108 1.94 13.78 1.31
CA GLU A 108 1.20 14.42 2.42
C GLU A 108 0.19 13.47 3.07
N PHE A 109 -0.50 12.67 2.24
CA PHE A 109 -1.44 11.67 2.73
C PHE A 109 -0.75 10.65 3.65
N HIS A 110 0.40 10.12 3.23
CA HIS A 110 1.14 9.15 4.02
C HIS A 110 1.73 9.77 5.29
N LEU A 111 2.28 10.98 5.23
CA LEU A 111 2.79 11.67 6.42
C LEU A 111 1.67 11.89 7.45
N GLN A 112 0.50 12.35 7.02
CA GLN A 112 -0.63 12.56 7.93
C GLN A 112 -1.05 11.27 8.65
N HIS A 113 -1.00 10.11 7.99
CA HIS A 113 -1.42 8.84 8.57
C HIS A 113 -0.33 8.13 9.38
N LEU A 114 0.93 8.55 9.22
CA LEU A 114 2.06 8.04 9.99
C LEU A 114 2.39 8.93 11.20
N LEU A 115 1.98 10.20 11.20
CA LEU A 115 2.24 11.13 12.29
C LEU A 115 1.65 10.60 13.61
N MET A 116 2.50 10.52 14.63
CA MET A 116 2.10 10.15 15.99
C MET A 116 1.26 11.26 16.61
N SER A 117 0.22 10.88 17.34
CA SER A 117 -0.45 11.83 18.25
C SER A 117 0.42 12.10 19.49
N SER A 118 0.12 13.18 20.24
CA SER A 118 0.84 13.50 21.47
C SER A 118 0.74 12.41 22.55
N MET A 119 -0.34 11.63 22.56
CA MET A 119 -0.51 10.49 23.46
C MET A 119 0.33 9.28 23.00
N GLU A 120 0.55 9.15 21.70
CA GLU A 120 1.30 8.05 21.10
C GLU A 120 2.82 8.23 21.23
N THR A 121 3.31 9.48 21.37
CA THR A 121 4.74 9.75 21.62
C THR A 121 5.24 9.17 22.96
N GLU A 122 4.34 8.91 23.90
CA GLU A 122 4.65 8.28 25.19
C GLU A 122 4.74 6.74 25.10
N LEU A 123 4.31 6.14 23.97
CA LEU A 123 4.40 4.70 23.77
C LEU A 123 5.86 4.30 23.50
N ALA A 124 6.29 3.20 24.11
CA ALA A 124 7.62 2.67 23.87
C ALA A 124 7.75 2.23 22.40
N ASP A 125 8.67 2.86 21.68
CA ASP A 125 8.95 2.59 20.28
C ASP A 125 10.44 2.31 20.06
N GLU A 126 10.76 1.02 20.02
CA GLU A 126 12.11 0.50 19.77
C GLU A 126 12.33 0.14 18.28
N GLY A 127 11.43 0.60 17.40
CA GLY A 127 11.54 0.31 15.97
C GLY A 127 12.69 1.06 15.30
N PRO A 128 13.17 0.60 14.14
CA PRO A 128 14.24 1.28 13.42
C PRO A 128 13.82 2.70 12.97
N LEU A 129 14.82 3.56 12.72
CA LEU A 129 14.66 4.91 12.15
C LEU A 129 13.88 5.92 13.02
N THR A 130 13.81 5.72 14.34
CA THR A 130 13.22 6.70 15.29
C THR A 130 13.98 8.01 15.32
N THR A 131 15.30 7.98 15.16
CA THR A 131 16.13 9.20 15.19
C THR A 131 15.92 10.09 13.98
N GLU A 132 15.71 9.50 12.81
CA GLU A 132 15.49 10.20 11.55
C GLU A 132 14.03 10.65 11.39
N HIS A 133 13.08 9.91 11.97
CA HIS A 133 11.64 10.16 11.88
C HIS A 133 10.97 10.04 13.26
N PRO A 134 11.26 10.96 14.21
CA PRO A 134 10.86 10.83 15.61
C PRO A 134 9.35 10.94 15.83
N ASP A 135 8.66 11.72 15.00
CA ASP A 135 7.23 11.98 15.17
C ASP A 135 6.36 11.04 14.32
N SER A 136 6.93 9.97 13.75
CA SER A 136 6.24 9.12 12.79
C SER A 136 6.31 7.64 13.13
N TRP A 137 5.17 6.97 13.06
CA TRP A 137 5.08 5.52 12.97
C TRP A 137 5.72 4.99 11.69
N ALA A 138 6.09 3.72 11.69
CA ALA A 138 6.76 3.11 10.56
C ALA A 138 5.77 2.62 9.49
N VAL A 139 6.24 2.54 8.24
CA VAL A 139 5.56 1.83 7.15
C VAL A 139 6.34 0.58 6.78
N LEU A 140 5.69 -0.58 6.79
CA LEU A 140 6.34 -1.86 6.50
C LEU A 140 6.17 -2.19 5.01
N ALA A 141 7.16 -1.88 4.19
CA ALA A 141 7.05 -1.91 2.73
C ALA A 141 7.82 -3.09 2.10
N ASP A 142 7.45 -3.49 0.88
CA ASP A 142 8.15 -4.56 0.18
C ASP A 142 9.50 -4.08 -0.40
N LYS A 143 10.21 -5.02 -1.04
CA LYS A 143 11.52 -4.78 -1.67
C LYS A 143 11.47 -3.74 -2.81
N GLY A 144 10.32 -3.56 -3.46
CA GLY A 144 10.07 -2.57 -4.49
C GLY A 144 10.07 -1.13 -3.99
N TYR A 145 9.89 -0.91 -2.69
CA TYR A 145 9.93 0.40 -2.03
C TYR A 145 11.31 0.75 -1.46
N GLN A 146 12.37 0.04 -1.82
CA GLN A 146 13.72 0.42 -1.37
C GLN A 146 14.07 1.85 -1.77
N GLY A 147 14.55 2.61 -0.78
CA GLY A 147 14.81 4.05 -0.90
C GLY A 147 13.66 4.92 -0.39
N LEU A 148 12.52 4.34 0.02
CA LEU A 148 11.43 5.07 0.66
C LEU A 148 11.82 5.62 2.05
N ALA A 149 12.82 5.01 2.68
CA ALA A 149 13.38 5.44 3.97
C ALA A 149 13.96 6.89 3.95
N ALA A 150 14.23 7.42 2.75
CA ALA A 150 14.68 8.81 2.57
C ALA A 150 13.57 9.83 2.86
N ASP A 151 12.31 9.43 2.69
CA ASP A 151 11.16 10.34 2.76
C ASP A 151 10.20 9.97 3.93
N PHE A 152 10.25 8.72 4.39
CA PHE A 152 9.37 8.18 5.42
C PHE A 152 10.14 7.22 6.34
N ARG A 153 9.58 6.92 7.50
CA ARG A 153 10.06 5.83 8.38
C ARG A 153 9.74 4.45 7.78
N ALA A 154 10.40 4.10 6.69
CA ALA A 154 10.09 2.90 5.92
C ALA A 154 11.00 1.72 6.31
N ILE A 155 10.37 0.60 6.69
CA ILE A 155 11.04 -0.68 6.96
C ILE A 155 10.91 -1.53 5.70
N THR A 156 12.03 -1.78 5.02
CA THR A 156 12.07 -2.54 3.75
C THR A 156 13.08 -3.69 3.82
N PRO A 157 12.84 -4.81 3.15
CA PRO A 157 13.79 -5.91 3.05
C PRO A 157 15.13 -5.46 2.46
N PHE A 158 16.23 -6.06 2.93
CA PHE A 158 17.54 -5.98 2.30
C PHE A 158 17.50 -6.58 0.89
N LYS A 159 18.16 -5.90 -0.05
CA LYS A 159 18.26 -6.36 -1.44
C LYS A 159 19.65 -6.92 -1.67
N LYS A 160 19.66 -8.17 -2.13
CA LYS A 160 20.85 -8.80 -2.69
C LYS A 160 21.45 -7.93 -3.79
N GLN A 161 22.68 -7.47 -3.57
CA GLN A 161 23.46 -6.76 -4.58
C GLN A 161 24.08 -7.76 -5.55
N PRO A 162 24.37 -7.36 -6.81
CA PRO A 162 25.08 -8.23 -7.74
C PRO A 162 26.37 -8.74 -7.09
N LEU A 163 26.60 -10.06 -7.17
CA LEU A 163 27.81 -10.72 -6.66
C LEU A 163 28.01 -10.64 -5.13
N ARG A 164 27.01 -10.26 -4.35
CA ARG A 164 27.06 -10.30 -2.88
C ARG A 164 25.90 -11.12 -2.34
N GLU A 165 26.18 -12.01 -1.40
CA GLU A 165 25.14 -12.67 -0.62
C GLU A 165 24.64 -11.76 0.50
N LEU A 166 23.40 -11.99 0.93
CA LEU A 166 22.91 -11.40 2.17
C LEU A 166 23.60 -12.09 3.35
N THR A 167 23.87 -11.35 4.41
CA THR A 167 24.29 -11.97 5.67
C THR A 167 23.13 -12.76 6.29
N LEU A 168 23.42 -13.69 7.21
CA LEU A 168 22.39 -14.43 7.93
C LEU A 168 21.40 -13.49 8.63
N GLU A 169 21.90 -12.44 9.29
CA GLU A 169 21.07 -11.42 9.95
C GLU A 169 20.17 -10.65 8.98
N GLN A 170 20.66 -10.33 7.78
CA GLN A 170 19.86 -9.69 6.73
C GLN A 170 18.77 -10.62 6.21
N MET A 171 19.05 -11.92 6.10
CA MET A 171 18.07 -12.92 5.72
C MET A 171 16.99 -13.06 6.80
N GLU A 172 17.37 -13.18 8.06
CA GLU A 172 16.43 -13.23 9.19
C GLU A 172 15.56 -11.97 9.26
N THR A 173 16.13 -10.79 9.01
CA THR A 173 15.37 -9.55 8.93
C THR A 173 14.37 -9.57 7.78
N ASN A 174 14.78 -10.06 6.61
CA ASN A 174 13.87 -10.21 5.48
C ASN A 174 12.74 -11.20 5.77
N ASP A 175 13.03 -12.29 6.46
CA ASP A 175 12.03 -13.30 6.85
C ASP A 175 11.02 -12.73 7.85
N ARG A 176 11.47 -11.94 8.84
CA ARG A 176 10.58 -11.20 9.75
C ARG A 176 9.68 -10.21 9.02
N ILE A 177 10.22 -9.46 8.06
CA ILE A 177 9.44 -8.51 7.25
C ILE A 177 8.41 -9.26 6.40
N ALA A 178 8.82 -10.36 5.75
CA ALA A 178 7.93 -11.17 4.94
C ALA A 178 6.80 -11.79 5.77
N HIS A 179 7.12 -12.29 6.96
CA HIS A 179 6.16 -12.84 7.91
C HIS A 179 5.05 -11.84 8.24
N ASP A 180 5.40 -10.61 8.62
CA ASP A 180 4.40 -9.62 9.00
C ASP A 180 3.61 -9.10 7.79
N ARG A 181 4.26 -8.99 6.63
CA ARG A 181 3.61 -8.55 5.38
C ARG A 181 2.66 -9.60 4.79
N VAL A 182 2.91 -10.89 4.98
CA VAL A 182 2.08 -11.97 4.38
C VAL A 182 0.62 -11.88 4.83
N LEU A 183 0.36 -11.29 6.01
CA LEU A 183 -1.01 -11.05 6.50
C LEU A 183 -1.80 -10.16 5.54
N VAL A 184 -1.16 -9.09 5.04
CA VAL A 184 -1.77 -8.14 4.10
C VAL A 184 -1.98 -8.78 2.74
N GLU A 185 -0.97 -9.48 2.22
CA GLU A 185 -1.06 -10.21 0.95
C GLU A 185 -2.16 -11.28 0.98
N ASN A 186 -2.27 -12.04 2.08
CA ASN A 186 -3.31 -13.05 2.26
C ASN A 186 -4.71 -12.43 2.34
N TYR A 187 -4.86 -11.31 3.06
CA TYR A 187 -6.13 -10.61 3.16
C TYR A 187 -6.58 -10.07 1.80
N PHE A 188 -5.70 -9.34 1.09
CA PHE A 188 -6.00 -8.83 -0.24
C PHE A 188 -6.21 -9.96 -1.25
N GLY A 189 -5.39 -11.01 -1.21
CA GLY A 189 -5.54 -12.19 -2.06
C GLY A 189 -6.93 -12.82 -1.91
N ARG A 190 -7.38 -13.06 -0.67
CA ARG A 190 -8.73 -13.57 -0.39
C ARG A 190 -9.82 -12.64 -0.88
N LEU A 191 -9.69 -11.33 -0.64
CA LEU A 191 -10.63 -10.36 -1.18
C LEU A 191 -10.68 -10.46 -2.71
N CYS A 192 -9.54 -10.44 -3.39
CA CYS A 192 -9.47 -10.55 -4.85
C CYS A 192 -10.17 -11.80 -5.38
N THR A 193 -9.94 -12.96 -4.75
CA THR A 193 -10.61 -14.21 -5.12
C THR A 193 -12.13 -14.12 -4.96
N LEU A 194 -12.62 -13.53 -3.86
CA LEU A 194 -14.06 -13.36 -3.61
C LEU A 194 -14.74 -12.47 -4.65
N TRP A 195 -14.02 -11.48 -5.19
CA TRP A 195 -14.54 -10.52 -6.18
C TRP A 195 -14.29 -10.94 -7.64
N ALA A 196 -13.60 -12.05 -7.89
CA ALA A 196 -13.30 -12.55 -9.24
C ALA A 196 -14.46 -13.32 -9.93
N MET A 197 -15.69 -13.19 -9.42
CA MET A 197 -16.90 -13.76 -10.03
C MET A 197 -17.41 -12.94 -11.22
#